data_AF-A0ABD0YRA6-F1
#
_entry.id   AF-A0ABD0YRA6-F1
#
_cell.length_a   1.000
_cell.length_b   1.000
_cell.length_c   1.000
_cell.angle_alpha   90.00
_cell.angle_beta   90.00
_cell.angle_gamma   90.00
#
_symmetry.space_group_name_H-M   'P 1'
#
loop_
_entity.id
_entity.type
_entity.pdbx_description
1 polymer ?
#
loop_
_entity_poly.entity_id
_entity_poly.type
_entity_poly.pdbx_seq_one_letter_code
_entity_poly.pdbx_strand_id
1 'polypeptide(L)'
;MFYENKKQETMEIADIQTFMRRDIPKSKEGKCMMACVLKKNDAMTDDGKLSTEGMRTAVDSMAKKYTVKKDIVEKVHQAMVKCTKNVGSTTDDCETAYKFANCFKDEANAKGLMPTGQGAF
;
A
#
# COMPACT_ATOMS: atom_id res chain seq x y z
N MET A 1 39.31 -0.56 -5.29
CA MET A 1 38.51 0.56 -4.74
C MET A 1 37.33 0.70 -5.69
N PHE A 2 36.09 0.34 -5.38
CA PHE A 2 35.30 0.65 -4.19
C PHE A 2 34.42 -0.55 -3.81
N TYR A 3 34.35 -0.80 -2.50
CA TYR A 3 33.34 -1.64 -1.86
C TYR A 3 31.96 -1.02 -2.09
N GLU A 4 30.98 -1.78 -2.58
CA GLU A 4 29.59 -1.68 -2.11
C GLU A 4 28.91 -3.05 -2.27
N ASN A 5 29.03 -3.89 -1.23
CA ASN A 5 28.04 -4.92 -0.97
C ASN A 5 26.72 -4.21 -0.62
N LYS A 6 25.94 -3.79 -1.62
CA LYS A 6 24.54 -3.42 -1.40
C LYS A 6 23.84 -4.70 -0.95
N LYS A 7 23.72 -4.90 0.37
CA LYS A 7 22.73 -5.82 0.93
C LYS A 7 21.38 -5.37 0.38
N GLN A 8 20.90 -6.06 -0.65
CA GLN A 8 19.50 -5.96 -1.02
C GLN A 8 18.73 -6.57 0.15
N GLU A 9 18.00 -5.73 0.87
CA GLU A 9 17.24 -6.13 2.05
C GLU A 9 16.07 -7.00 1.57
N THR A 10 16.17 -8.32 1.65
CA THR A 10 15.07 -9.20 1.23
C THR A 10 13.93 -9.06 2.23
N MET A 11 12.71 -8.81 1.75
CA MET A 11 11.52 -8.70 2.59
C MET A 11 10.67 -9.96 2.46
N GLU A 12 10.43 -10.63 3.59
CA GLU A 12 9.59 -11.82 3.64
C GLU A 12 8.12 -11.46 3.82
N ILE A 13 7.23 -12.42 3.57
CA ILE A 13 5.79 -12.24 3.82
C ILE A 13 5.54 -11.81 5.28
N ALA A 14 6.29 -12.32 6.24
CA ALA A 14 6.17 -11.95 7.65
C ALA A 14 6.48 -10.46 7.91
N ASP A 15 7.42 -9.87 7.17
CA ASP A 15 7.74 -8.44 7.27
C ASP A 15 6.62 -7.58 6.69
N ILE A 16 6.07 -8.01 5.54
CA ILE A 16 4.94 -7.35 4.89
C ILE A 16 3.70 -7.43 5.79
N GLN A 17 3.45 -8.59 6.40
CA GLN A 17 2.38 -8.80 7.37
C GLN A 17 2.55 -7.89 8.59
N THR A 18 3.78 -7.70 9.07
CA THR A 18 4.08 -6.78 10.19
C THR A 18 3.78 -5.34 9.84
N PHE A 19 4.13 -4.92 8.62
CA PHE A 19 3.81 -3.57 8.14
C PHE A 19 2.29 -3.36 7.99
N MET A 20 1.59 -4.35 7.42
CA MET A 20 0.13 -4.28 7.20
C MET A 20 -0.71 -4.45 8.46
N ARG A 21 -0.13 -4.91 9.58
CA ARG A 21 -0.79 -4.93 10.89
C ARG A 21 -1.01 -3.55 11.50
N ARG A 22 -0.36 -2.50 10.98
CA ARG A 22 -0.57 -1.14 11.49
C ARG A 22 -2.02 -0.72 11.24
N ASP A 23 -2.65 -0.20 12.28
CA ASP A 23 -4.03 0.26 12.20
C ASP A 23 -4.17 1.45 11.25
N ILE A 24 -5.28 1.43 10.50
CA ILE A 24 -5.65 2.54 9.64
C ILE A 24 -6.16 3.65 10.56
N PRO A 25 -5.49 4.82 10.61
CA PRO A 25 -5.91 5.91 11.47
C PRO A 25 -7.33 6.36 11.15
N LYS A 26 -8.16 6.49 12.18
CA LYS A 26 -9.56 6.95 12.08
C LYS A 26 -9.70 8.45 12.28
N SER A 27 -8.70 9.11 12.89
CA SER A 27 -8.70 10.57 13.06
C SER A 27 -8.60 11.27 11.71
N LYS A 28 -9.20 12.45 11.61
CA LYS A 28 -9.17 13.26 10.40
C LYS A 28 -7.73 13.55 9.96
N GLU A 29 -6.89 13.94 10.90
CA GLU A 29 -5.47 14.26 10.68
C GLU A 29 -4.72 13.03 10.15
N GLY A 30 -4.99 11.85 10.70
CA GLY A 30 -4.35 10.62 10.26
C GLY A 30 -4.79 10.19 8.86
N LYS A 31 -6.09 10.31 8.54
CA LYS A 31 -6.59 10.08 7.17
C LYS A 31 -5.94 11.03 6.17
N CYS A 32 -5.82 12.32 6.50
CA CYS A 32 -5.18 13.31 5.65
C CYS A 32 -3.67 13.10 5.52
N MET A 33 -3.01 12.59 6.56
CA MET A 33 -1.61 12.18 6.47
C MET A 33 -1.43 11.05 5.45
N MET A 34 -2.34 10.07 5.41
CA MET A 34 -2.30 9.02 4.39
C MET A 34 -2.47 9.59 2.98
N ALA A 35 -3.44 10.49 2.79
CA ALA A 35 -3.62 11.20 1.52
C ALA A 35 -2.35 11.94 1.10
N CYS A 36 -1.70 12.66 2.02
CA CYS A 36 -0.45 13.37 1.78
C CYS A 36 0.68 12.42 1.33
N VAL A 37 0.84 11.27 2.00
CA VAL A 37 1.83 10.26 1.62
C VAL A 37 1.54 9.69 0.24
N LEU A 38 0.28 9.40 -0.07
CA LEU A 38 -0.11 8.89 -1.40
C LEU A 38 0.19 9.91 -2.50
N LYS A 39 -0.11 11.20 -2.29
CA LYS A 39 0.24 12.27 -3.23
C LYS A 39 1.75 12.39 -3.44
N LYS A 40 2.54 12.33 -2.35
CA LYS A 40 4.00 12.43 -2.42
C LYS A 40 4.66 11.29 -3.21
N ASN A 41 4.00 10.15 -3.34
CA ASN A 41 4.48 9.00 -4.11
C ASN A 41 3.78 8.88 -5.48
N ASP A 42 3.13 9.93 -5.96
CA ASP A 42 2.37 9.99 -7.22
C ASP A 42 1.24 8.94 -7.31
N ALA A 43 0.90 8.30 -6.18
CA ALA A 43 -0.12 7.27 -6.06
C ALA A 43 -1.53 7.88 -5.95
N MET A 44 -1.61 9.19 -5.74
CA MET A 44 -2.83 9.98 -5.76
C MET A 44 -2.54 11.34 -6.39
N THR A 45 -3.44 11.83 -7.23
CA THR A 45 -3.32 13.15 -7.85
C THR A 45 -3.68 14.25 -6.86
N ASP A 46 -3.33 15.50 -7.19
CA ASP A 46 -3.70 16.66 -6.39
C ASP A 46 -5.22 16.83 -6.24
N ASP A 47 -5.99 16.38 -7.23
CA ASP A 47 -7.46 16.35 -7.24
C ASP A 47 -8.08 15.16 -6.49
N GLY A 48 -7.27 14.40 -5.75
CA GLY A 48 -7.80 13.33 -4.91
C GLY A 48 -8.02 11.99 -5.59
N LYS A 49 -7.61 11.85 -6.86
CA LYS A 49 -7.83 10.61 -7.63
C LYS A 49 -6.65 9.66 -7.46
N LEU A 50 -6.93 8.40 -7.21
CA LEU A 50 -5.87 7.39 -7.11
C LEU A 50 -5.27 7.09 -8.49
N SER A 51 -3.94 7.18 -8.58
CA SER A 51 -3.20 6.84 -9.79
C SER A 51 -2.82 5.37 -9.76
N THR A 52 -3.43 4.57 -10.63
CA THR A 52 -3.10 3.14 -10.74
C THR A 52 -1.65 2.94 -11.18
N GLU A 53 -1.14 3.84 -12.04
CA GLU A 53 0.24 3.82 -12.51
C GLU A 53 1.23 4.21 -11.41
N GLY A 54 0.93 5.27 -10.64
CA GLY A 54 1.77 5.68 -9.51
C GLY A 54 1.82 4.62 -8.41
N MET A 55 0.68 4.03 -8.06
CA MET A 55 0.60 2.88 -7.14
C MET A 55 1.47 1.70 -7.62
N ARG A 56 1.38 1.35 -8.90
CA ARG A 56 2.17 0.26 -9.49
C ARG A 56 3.66 0.58 -9.44
N THR A 57 4.04 1.81 -9.79
CA THR A 57 5.42 2.27 -9.76
C THR A 57 6.01 2.25 -8.35
N ALA A 58 5.23 2.66 -7.35
CA ALA A 58 5.62 2.60 -5.95
C ALA A 58 5.87 1.14 -5.50
N VAL A 59 4.96 0.22 -5.83
CA VAL A 59 5.11 -1.20 -5.48
C VAL A 59 6.29 -1.84 -6.21
N ASP A 60 6.45 -1.59 -7.52
CA ASP A 60 7.59 -2.10 -8.30
C ASP A 60 8.92 -1.56 -7.77
N SER A 61 8.96 -0.30 -7.34
CA SER A 61 10.14 0.32 -6.74
C SER A 61 10.49 -0.29 -5.39
N MET A 62 9.47 -0.53 -4.55
CA MET A 62 9.65 -1.25 -3.28
C MET A 62 10.09 -2.69 -3.51
N ALA A 63 9.48 -3.40 -4.46
CA ALA A 63 9.82 -4.78 -4.78
C ALA A 63 11.27 -4.95 -5.25
N LYS A 64 11.75 -4.01 -6.08
CA LYS A 64 13.16 -3.96 -6.53
C LYS A 64 14.11 -3.64 -5.39
N LYS A 65 13.75 -2.69 -4.52
CA LYS A 65 14.60 -2.29 -3.37
C LYS A 65 14.73 -3.43 -2.36
N TYR A 66 13.64 -4.17 -2.14
CA TYR A 66 13.52 -5.14 -1.07
C TYR A 66 13.47 -6.61 -1.51
N THR A 67 13.86 -6.91 -2.76
CA THR A 67 13.82 -8.27 -3.36
C THR A 67 12.56 -9.05 -2.96
N VAL A 68 11.39 -8.46 -3.19
CA VAL A 68 10.09 -9.08 -2.84
C VAL A 68 9.76 -10.16 -3.87
N LYS A 69 9.24 -11.31 -3.42
CA LYS A 69 8.84 -12.40 -4.32
C LYS A 69 7.76 -11.94 -5.30
N LYS A 70 7.88 -12.35 -6.58
CA LYS A 70 7.01 -11.90 -7.67
C LYS A 70 5.52 -12.21 -7.43
N ASP A 71 5.20 -13.32 -6.80
CA ASP A 71 3.83 -13.72 -6.45
C ASP A 71 3.19 -12.74 -5.45
N ILE A 72 3.98 -12.23 -4.49
CA ILE A 72 3.53 -11.24 -3.52
C ILE A 72 3.28 -9.90 -4.21
N VAL A 73 4.21 -9.47 -5.06
CA VAL A 73 4.08 -8.23 -5.85
C VAL A 73 2.80 -8.26 -6.69
N GLU A 74 2.53 -9.39 -7.34
CA GLU A 74 1.32 -9.57 -8.15
C GLU A 74 0.04 -9.50 -7.31
N LYS A 75 0.00 -10.16 -6.15
CA LYS A 75 -1.14 -10.08 -5.23
C LYS A 75 -1.40 -8.64 -4.76
N VAL A 76 -0.34 -7.90 -4.42
CA VAL A 76 -0.43 -6.48 -4.02
C VAL A 76 -0.96 -5.64 -5.18
N HIS A 77 -0.46 -5.82 -6.40
CA HIS A 77 -0.94 -5.11 -7.58
C HIS A 77 -2.43 -5.36 -7.83
N GLN A 78 -2.87 -6.62 -7.76
CA GLN A 78 -4.27 -6.97 -7.95
C GLN A 78 -5.17 -6.31 -6.89
N ALA A 79 -4.74 -6.30 -5.63
CA ALA A 79 -5.48 -5.64 -4.54
C ALA A 79 -5.59 -4.13 -4.80
N MET A 80 -4.48 -3.46 -5.14
CA MET A 80 -4.48 -2.03 -5.43
C MET A 80 -5.38 -1.69 -6.62
N VAL A 81 -5.24 -2.38 -7.76
CA VAL A 81 -6.05 -2.13 -8.97
C VAL A 81 -7.54 -2.31 -8.70
N LYS A 82 -7.91 -3.31 -7.90
CA LYS A 82 -9.32 -3.53 -7.53
C LYS A 82 -9.82 -2.40 -6.63
N CYS A 83 -9.01 -1.96 -5.67
CA CYS A 83 -9.39 -0.90 -4.76
C CYS A 83 -9.43 0.50 -5.37
N THR A 84 -8.51 0.82 -6.29
CA THR A 84 -8.57 2.09 -7.03
C THR A 84 -9.86 2.18 -7.86
N LYS A 85 -10.29 1.07 -8.47
CA LYS A 85 -11.57 0.99 -9.20
C LYS A 85 -12.79 1.09 -8.28
N ASN A 86 -12.76 0.44 -7.10
CA ASN A 86 -13.89 0.41 -6.18
C ASN A 86 -14.11 1.73 -5.43
N VAL A 87 -13.04 2.42 -5.03
CA VAL A 87 -13.14 3.64 -4.22
C VAL A 87 -13.53 4.86 -5.07
N GLY A 88 -13.14 4.88 -6.35
CA GLY A 88 -13.40 6.00 -7.24
C GLY A 88 -12.74 7.29 -6.78
N SER A 89 -13.24 8.42 -7.28
CA SER A 89 -12.84 9.76 -6.85
C SER A 89 -13.91 10.35 -5.93
N THR A 90 -13.54 10.71 -4.70
CA THR A 90 -14.41 11.50 -3.82
C THR A 90 -13.96 12.96 -3.80
N THR A 91 -14.80 13.86 -3.27
CA THR A 91 -14.43 15.27 -3.06
C THR A 91 -13.53 15.49 -1.83
N ASP A 92 -13.27 14.44 -1.04
CA ASP A 92 -12.43 14.48 0.14
C ASP A 92 -11.27 13.49 0.01
N ASP A 93 -10.10 14.04 -0.27
CA ASP A 93 -8.83 13.34 -0.41
C ASP A 93 -8.51 12.42 0.77
N CYS A 94 -8.81 12.89 1.99
CA CYS A 94 -8.54 12.16 3.21
C CYS A 94 -9.46 10.94 3.32
N GLU A 95 -10.74 11.09 2.97
CA GLU A 95 -11.68 9.97 2.92
C GLU A 95 -11.38 9.01 1.76
N THR A 96 -10.92 9.50 0.61
CA THR A 96 -10.45 8.64 -0.49
C THR A 96 -9.30 7.75 -0.02
N ALA A 97 -8.29 8.32 0.64
CA ALA A 97 -7.15 7.57 1.18
C ALA A 97 -7.59 6.54 2.25
N TYR A 98 -8.53 6.93 3.13
CA TYR A 98 -9.08 6.03 4.14
C TYR A 98 -9.84 4.85 3.53
N LYS A 99 -10.74 5.12 2.57
CA LYS A 99 -11.50 4.06 1.87
C LYS A 99 -10.58 3.14 1.09
N PHE A 100 -9.57 3.68 0.43
CA PHE A 100 -8.55 2.90 -0.25
C PHE A 100 -7.79 1.98 0.69
N ALA A 101 -7.34 2.50 1.82
CA ALA A 101 -6.62 1.71 2.81
C ALA A 101 -7.46 0.55 3.36
N ASN A 102 -8.75 0.79 3.66
CA ASN A 102 -9.65 -0.27 4.13
C ASN A 102 -9.86 -1.33 3.05
N CYS A 103 -10.18 -0.92 1.82
CA CYS A 103 -10.30 -1.87 0.71
C CYS A 103 -9.02 -2.68 0.51
N PHE A 104 -7.85 -2.01 0.54
CA PHE A 104 -6.57 -2.68 0.35
C PHE A 104 -6.30 -3.70 1.47
N LYS A 105 -6.64 -3.35 2.72
CA LYS A 105 -6.55 -4.28 3.87
C LYS A 105 -7.42 -5.52 3.65
N ASP A 106 -8.66 -5.34 3.21
CA ASP A 106 -9.58 -6.45 2.96
C ASP A 106 -9.11 -7.36 1.81
N GLU A 107 -8.66 -6.77 0.70
CA GLU A 107 -8.11 -7.53 -0.44
C GLU A 107 -6.78 -8.22 -0.10
N ALA A 108 -5.92 -7.56 0.67
CA ALA A 108 -4.67 -8.14 1.15
C ALA A 108 -4.94 -9.35 2.06
N ASN A 109 -5.95 -9.26 2.94
CA ASN A 109 -6.39 -10.37 3.75
C ASN A 109 -6.92 -11.53 2.88
N ALA A 110 -7.82 -11.23 1.93
CA ALA A 110 -8.37 -12.23 1.01
C ALA A 110 -7.29 -12.95 0.17
N LYS A 111 -6.16 -12.29 -0.11
CA LYS A 111 -5.04 -12.85 -0.88
C LYS A 111 -3.97 -13.54 -0.01
N GLY A 112 -4.20 -13.63 1.30
CA GLY A 112 -3.27 -14.23 2.27
C GLY A 112 -2.00 -13.41 2.49
N LEU A 113 -2.05 -12.10 2.20
CA LEU A 113 -0.96 -11.17 2.46
C LEU A 113 -0.99 -10.66 3.91
N MET A 114 -2.13 -10.77 4.60
CA MET A 114 -2.24 -10.52 6.03
C MET A 114 -2.17 -11.83 6.81
N PRO A 115 -1.63 -11.83 8.05
CA PRO A 115 -1.75 -13.00 8.90
C PRO A 115 -3.22 -13.12 9.32
N THR A 116 -3.85 -14.26 9.02
CA THR A 116 -5.20 -14.60 9.47
C THR A 116 -5.20 -14.76 10.99
N GLY A 117 -5.37 -13.65 11.71
CA GLY A 117 -5.46 -13.65 13.17
C GLY A 117 -4.96 -12.37 13.83
N GLN A 118 -5.60 -11.23 13.55
CA GLN A 118 -5.75 -10.09 14.49
C GLN A 118 -6.57 -8.99 13.81
N GLY A 119 -7.88 -9.20 13.78
CA GLY A 119 -8.83 -8.12 13.99
C GLY A 119 -9.26 -8.17 15.46
N ALA A 120 -9.52 -6.99 16.03
CA ALA A 120 -9.99 -6.75 17.41
C ALA A 120 -8.89 -6.80 18.50
N PHE A 121 -8.33 -5.63 18.79
CA PHE A 121 -8.36 -5.07 20.14
C PHE A 121 -8.83 -3.61 20.03
#